data_AF-A0AAV7D4Y6-F1
#
_entry.id   AF-A0AAV7D4Y6-F1
#
_cell.length_a   1.000
_cell.length_b   1.000
_cell.length_c   1.000
_cell.angle_alpha   90.00
_cell.angle_beta   90.00
_cell.angle_gamma   90.00
#
_symmetry.space_group_name_H-M   'P 1'
#
loop_
_entity.id
_entity.type
_entity.pdbx_description
1 polymer ?
#
loop_
_entity_poly.entity_id
_entity_poly.type
_entity_poly.pdbx_seq_one_letter_code
_entity_poly.pdbx_strand_id
1 'polypeptide(L)'
;MFCTKLKELKLSGECPFSRLTQSQGSEEGDEEAPPATAAAGPICTDTTVRQRILSEEPPQRKSSRTRVYLHTLAESIRKLIFPESQAMNLKGQMIYVFESSAILFLGSPCVDRLEDFTGRGLYLSDIPIHNALRDVVLIGEQARAQDGLKKRLGKLKATLECAHQALEEEKKKTVDLLFSIFPGEVAQQLWQGQTVKAKKFNNVTMLFSDIVGFTAICSHCSPMQVITMLNELYTLFDFQCGELDVYKVETIGDAYCVAGGLHKDSETHAFQVALMALKMMELSDKVMSPHGEPIKVSYHEYMKKSHLITCLILDELRALIACVNSRDLGCAAY
;
A
#
# COMPACT_ATOMS: atom_id res chain seq x y z
N MET A 1 18.41 11.60 38.12
CA MET A 1 19.13 10.65 37.23
C MET A 1 18.45 10.41 35.87
N PHE A 2 17.41 11.16 35.49
CA PHE A 2 16.74 11.01 34.19
C PHE A 2 17.43 11.72 33.01
N CYS A 3 18.42 12.59 33.26
CA CYS A 3 19.05 13.42 32.22
C CYS A 3 20.37 12.85 31.66
N THR A 4 20.94 11.81 32.27
CA THR A 4 22.25 11.27 31.85
C THR A 4 22.17 10.18 30.78
N LYS A 5 21.06 9.43 30.70
CA LYS A 5 20.90 8.35 29.70
C LYS A 5 20.49 8.81 28.29
N LEU A 6 19.94 10.02 28.14
CA LEU A 6 19.59 10.56 26.82
C LEU A 6 20.80 11.07 26.02
N LYS A 7 21.97 11.23 26.64
CA LYS A 7 23.21 11.64 25.96
C LYS A 7 23.90 10.52 25.17
N GLU A 8 23.52 9.25 25.37
CA GLU A 8 24.20 8.10 24.76
C GLU A 8 23.42 7.46 23.60
N LEU A 9 22.20 7.92 23.30
CA LEU A 9 21.51 7.56 22.07
C LEU A 9 22.07 8.39 20.90
N LYS A 10 23.29 8.07 20.48
CA LYS A 10 23.73 8.35 19.11
C LYS A 10 22.92 7.44 18.19
N LEU A 11 21.73 7.88 17.80
CA LEU A 11 21.08 7.40 16.58
C LEU A 11 21.93 7.91 15.41
N SER A 12 23.06 7.25 15.14
CA SER A 12 23.83 7.43 13.92
C SER A 12 23.09 6.76 12.77
N GLY A 13 21.96 7.34 12.39
CA GLY A 13 21.36 7.14 11.09
C GLY A 13 21.64 8.39 10.27
N GLU A 14 22.72 8.35 9.48
CA GLU A 14 22.85 9.31 8.38
C GLU A 14 21.65 9.11 7.45
N CYS A 15 20.71 10.04 7.44
CA CYS A 15 19.65 10.09 6.43
C CYS A 15 20.29 10.38 5.06
N PRO A 16 20.23 9.46 4.06
CA PRO A 16 20.93 9.65 2.79
C PRO A 16 20.33 10.69 1.83
N PHE A 17 19.33 11.47 2.25
CA PHE A 17 18.41 12.13 1.29
C PHE A 17 18.38 13.66 1.30
N SER A 18 19.41 14.34 1.83
CA SER A 18 19.44 15.82 1.85
C SER A 18 19.95 16.49 0.57
N ARG A 19 20.09 15.79 -0.58
CA ARG A 19 20.80 16.35 -1.74
C ARG A 19 20.06 16.44 -3.08
N LEU A 20 18.75 16.22 -3.14
CA LEU A 20 18.01 16.31 -4.41
C LEU A 20 16.72 17.11 -4.28
N THR A 21 16.83 18.43 -4.16
CA THR A 21 15.72 19.35 -4.46
C THR A 21 16.25 20.69 -4.97
N GLN A 22 16.72 20.73 -6.22
CA GLN A 22 16.67 21.94 -7.06
C GLN A 22 16.59 21.56 -8.54
N SER A 23 15.39 21.61 -9.13
CA SER A 23 15.17 22.12 -10.48
C SER A 23 13.67 22.25 -10.76
N GLN A 24 13.29 23.46 -11.14
CA GLN A 24 11.97 23.91 -11.59
C GLN A 24 11.60 23.36 -12.98
N GLY A 25 10.30 23.48 -13.31
CA GLY A 25 9.73 23.48 -14.68
C GLY A 25 8.42 22.68 -14.71
N SER A 26 7.22 23.25 -14.55
CA SER A 26 6.40 24.12 -15.43
C SER A 26 5.98 23.46 -16.75
N GLU A 27 4.65 23.33 -16.95
CA GLU A 27 3.81 23.24 -18.18
C GLU A 27 2.64 22.27 -17.90
N GLU A 28 1.41 22.73 -17.62
CA GLU A 28 0.34 23.23 -18.53
C GLU A 28 -0.12 22.24 -19.61
N GLY A 29 -1.45 22.03 -19.71
CA GLY A 29 -2.10 21.66 -20.97
C GLY A 29 -3.11 20.50 -20.95
N ASP A 30 -4.36 20.84 -20.65
CA ASP A 30 -5.62 20.39 -21.25
C ASP A 30 -6.09 18.91 -21.22
N GLU A 31 -7.21 18.76 -20.51
CA GLU A 31 -8.08 17.60 -20.38
C GLU A 31 -9.34 17.87 -21.23
N GLU A 32 -9.56 17.10 -22.29
CA GLU A 32 -10.78 17.16 -23.10
C GLU A 32 -11.43 15.77 -23.22
N ALA A 33 -12.65 15.66 -22.70
CA ALA A 33 -13.49 14.47 -22.69
C ALA A 33 -14.34 14.35 -23.97
N PRO A 34 -14.71 13.14 -24.42
CA PRO A 34 -15.80 12.97 -25.38
C PRO A 34 -17.11 12.50 -24.73
N PRO A 35 -18.29 12.92 -25.24
CA PRO A 35 -19.59 12.45 -24.77
C PRO A 35 -20.10 11.20 -25.53
N ALA A 36 -21.06 10.52 -24.88
CA ALA A 36 -21.97 9.49 -25.41
C ALA A 36 -22.89 10.07 -26.51
N THR A 37 -23.66 9.35 -27.35
CA THR A 37 -24.62 8.27 -27.07
C THR A 37 -25.29 7.84 -28.41
N ALA A 38 -25.83 6.60 -28.46
CA ALA A 38 -27.07 6.18 -29.17
C ALA A 38 -27.11 6.16 -30.72
N ALA A 39 -27.86 5.32 -31.43
CA ALA A 39 -28.65 4.10 -31.17
C ALA A 39 -29.14 3.54 -32.54
N ALA A 40 -29.46 2.24 -32.57
CA ALA A 40 -30.45 1.54 -33.42
C ALA A 40 -30.22 1.38 -34.94
N GLY A 41 -30.44 0.14 -35.43
CA GLY A 41 -30.37 -0.33 -36.84
C GLY A 41 -31.59 0.06 -37.71
N PRO A 42 -32.06 -0.73 -38.72
CA PRO A 42 -31.81 -2.16 -39.00
C PRO A 42 -31.66 -2.54 -40.52
N ILE A 43 -31.69 -3.87 -40.81
CA ILE A 43 -31.99 -4.58 -42.09
C ILE A 43 -30.75 -4.93 -42.95
N CYS A 44 -30.20 -6.16 -42.94
CA CYS A 44 -30.62 -7.45 -43.55
C CYS A 44 -30.57 -7.40 -45.10
N THR A 45 -29.79 -8.22 -45.83
CA THR A 45 -29.89 -9.68 -45.92
C THR A 45 -28.62 -10.29 -46.55
N ASP A 46 -28.22 -11.47 -46.08
CA ASP A 46 -27.50 -12.42 -46.94
C ASP A 46 -27.97 -13.86 -46.65
N THR A 47 -28.34 -14.53 -47.75
CA THR A 47 -28.34 -15.98 -48.02
C THR A 47 -28.91 -16.97 -46.98
N THR A 48 -29.94 -17.72 -47.38
CA THR A 48 -29.90 -19.21 -47.48
C THR A 48 -31.30 -19.79 -47.77
N VAL A 49 -31.45 -20.49 -48.90
CA VAL A 49 -32.54 -21.46 -49.10
C VAL A 49 -31.93 -22.78 -49.55
N ARG A 50 -32.14 -23.81 -48.72
CA ARG A 50 -31.88 -25.23 -49.00
C ARG A 50 -33.14 -25.84 -49.63
N GLN A 51 -32.97 -26.65 -50.69
CA GLN A 51 -34.01 -27.34 -51.46
C GLN A 51 -34.81 -28.41 -50.71
N ARG A 52 -36.05 -28.61 -51.17
CA ARG A 52 -36.83 -29.88 -51.30
C ARG A 52 -37.80 -29.65 -52.49
N ILE A 53 -38.19 -30.54 -53.41
CA ILE A 53 -38.08 -31.98 -53.71
C ILE A 53 -38.71 -32.19 -55.14
N LEU A 54 -38.38 -33.32 -55.82
CA LEU A 54 -39.12 -34.09 -56.87
C LEU A 54 -38.85 -33.89 -58.39
N SER A 55 -38.37 -35.01 -59.00
CA SER A 55 -38.70 -35.66 -60.32
C SER A 55 -38.33 -34.94 -61.64
N GLU A 56 -37.73 -35.51 -62.71
CA GLU A 56 -37.58 -36.88 -63.27
C GLU A 56 -36.25 -37.02 -64.10
N GLU A 57 -35.75 -38.26 -64.33
CA GLU A 57 -34.66 -38.66 -65.26
C GLU A 57 -35.20 -38.92 -66.71
N PRO A 58 -34.43 -38.97 -67.84
CA PRO A 58 -33.18 -39.78 -68.10
C PRO A 58 -32.22 -39.23 -69.22
N PRO A 59 -31.29 -40.00 -69.87
CA PRO A 59 -30.44 -41.11 -69.45
C PRO A 59 -28.92 -40.79 -69.51
N GLN A 60 -28.13 -41.69 -68.89
CA GLN A 60 -26.67 -41.67 -68.76
C GLN A 60 -25.87 -41.82 -70.08
N ARG A 61 -24.69 -41.21 -70.12
CA ARG A 61 -23.50 -41.84 -70.74
C ARG A 61 -22.23 -41.52 -69.95
N LYS A 62 -21.69 -42.51 -69.24
CA LYS A 62 -20.36 -42.47 -68.62
C LYS A 62 -19.31 -42.56 -69.73
N SER A 63 -18.43 -41.56 -69.84
CA SER A 63 -17.09 -41.78 -70.39
C SER A 63 -16.07 -41.10 -69.49
N SER A 64 -15.29 -41.93 -68.81
CA SER A 64 -14.08 -41.54 -68.10
C SER A 64 -13.16 -40.76 -69.02
N ARG A 65 -13.02 -39.46 -68.75
CA ARG A 65 -11.83 -38.70 -69.12
C ARG A 65 -11.39 -37.97 -67.86
N THR A 66 -10.39 -38.51 -67.19
CA THR A 66 -9.64 -37.83 -66.14
C THR A 66 -9.10 -36.54 -66.74
N ARG A 67 -9.82 -35.44 -66.57
CA ARG A 67 -9.31 -34.09 -66.77
C ARG A 67 -8.29 -33.88 -65.66
N VAL A 68 -7.02 -34.02 -65.99
CA VAL A 68 -5.96 -33.49 -65.15
C VAL A 68 -6.16 -31.98 -65.14
N TYR A 69 -6.52 -31.41 -63.99
CA TYR A 69 -6.61 -29.97 -63.83
C TYR A 69 -5.20 -29.40 -64.04
N LEU A 70 -4.99 -28.68 -65.14
CA LEU A 70 -3.71 -28.03 -65.47
C LEU A 70 -3.18 -27.12 -64.34
N HIS A 71 -4.07 -26.66 -63.45
CA HIS A 71 -3.74 -25.87 -62.26
C HIS A 71 -2.83 -26.62 -61.27
N THR A 72 -3.05 -27.92 -61.08
CA THR A 72 -2.35 -28.71 -60.05
C THR A 72 -0.93 -29.11 -60.46
N LEU A 73 -0.71 -29.29 -61.77
CA LEU A 73 0.59 -29.62 -62.34
C LEU A 73 1.52 -28.39 -62.33
N ALA A 74 0.99 -27.20 -62.64
CA ALA A 74 1.75 -25.95 -62.57
C ALA A 74 2.19 -25.60 -61.13
N GLU A 75 1.32 -25.82 -60.14
CA GLU A 75 1.65 -25.62 -58.72
C GLU A 75 2.69 -26.64 -58.22
N SER A 76 2.59 -27.89 -58.67
CA SER A 76 3.54 -28.95 -58.29
C SER A 76 4.92 -28.71 -58.92
N ILE A 77 4.98 -28.24 -60.18
CA ILE A 77 6.22 -27.89 -60.86
C ILE A 77 6.87 -26.65 -60.23
N ARG A 78 6.09 -25.62 -59.83
CA ARG A 78 6.61 -24.45 -59.10
C ARG A 78 7.28 -24.84 -57.79
N LYS A 79 6.65 -25.72 -57.00
CA LYS A 79 7.21 -26.21 -55.73
C LYS A 79 8.48 -27.06 -55.91
N LEU A 80 8.66 -27.69 -57.07
CA LEU A 80 9.85 -28.51 -57.39
C LEU A 80 11.04 -27.69 -57.92
N ILE A 81 10.79 -26.58 -58.62
CA ILE A 81 11.85 -25.75 -59.22
C ILE A 81 12.34 -24.68 -58.23
N PHE A 82 11.48 -24.19 -57.33
CA PHE A 82 11.84 -23.19 -56.31
C PHE A 82 11.28 -23.59 -54.94
N PRO A 83 12.05 -24.31 -54.11
CA PRO A 83 11.60 -24.79 -52.80
C PRO A 83 11.23 -23.66 -51.82
N GLU A 84 11.79 -22.46 -52.02
CA GLU A 84 11.60 -21.29 -51.16
C GLU A 84 10.67 -20.21 -51.76
N SER A 85 10.16 -20.36 -53.00
CA SER A 85 9.30 -19.32 -53.57
C SER A 85 7.87 -19.44 -53.04
N GLN A 86 7.62 -18.83 -51.88
CA GLN A 86 6.27 -18.68 -51.36
C GLN A 86 5.49 -17.67 -52.20
N ALA A 87 4.31 -18.05 -52.69
CA ALA A 87 3.51 -17.19 -53.57
C ALA A 87 3.18 -15.84 -52.90
N MET A 88 3.51 -14.74 -53.57
CA MET A 88 3.19 -13.38 -53.14
C MET A 88 1.74 -13.04 -53.47
N ASN A 89 0.99 -12.61 -52.44
CA ASN A 89 -0.33 -12.04 -52.65
C ASN A 89 -0.16 -10.56 -52.97
N LEU A 90 -0.61 -10.16 -54.16
CA LEU A 90 -0.68 -8.75 -54.56
C LEU A 90 -2.12 -8.30 -54.45
N LYS A 91 -2.36 -7.18 -53.77
CA LYS A 91 -3.66 -6.52 -53.73
C LYS A 91 -3.56 -5.20 -54.46
N GLY A 92 -4.52 -4.95 -55.33
CA GLY A 92 -4.44 -3.82 -56.24
C GLY A 92 -5.69 -3.66 -57.09
N GLN A 93 -5.65 -2.66 -57.95
CA GLN A 93 -6.71 -2.33 -58.88
C GLN A 93 -6.28 -2.70 -60.31
N MET A 94 -7.23 -3.24 -61.08
CA MET A 94 -7.10 -3.44 -62.51
C MET A 94 -7.76 -2.26 -63.24
N ILE A 95 -7.01 -1.59 -64.12
CA ILE A 95 -7.43 -0.42 -64.87
C ILE A 95 -7.32 -0.74 -66.36
N TYR A 96 -8.40 -0.56 -67.11
CA TYR A 96 -8.36 -0.74 -68.55
C TYR A 96 -7.82 0.52 -69.24
N VAL A 97 -6.79 0.36 -70.07
CA VAL A 97 -6.17 1.44 -70.84
C VAL A 97 -6.59 1.29 -72.30
N PHE A 98 -7.49 2.18 -72.75
CA PHE A 98 -8.14 2.05 -74.06
C PHE A 98 -7.16 2.23 -75.23
N GLU A 99 -6.18 3.13 -75.11
CA GLU A 99 -5.21 3.46 -76.18
C GLU A 99 -4.34 2.26 -76.56
N SER A 100 -4.09 1.35 -75.63
CA SER A 100 -3.24 0.17 -75.82
C SER A 100 -4.03 -1.14 -75.81
N SER A 101 -5.36 -1.09 -75.66
CA SER A 101 -6.23 -2.27 -75.45
C SER A 101 -5.68 -3.25 -74.38
N ALA A 102 -5.19 -2.72 -73.26
CA ALA A 102 -4.53 -3.51 -72.22
C ALA A 102 -5.12 -3.24 -70.82
N ILE A 103 -4.96 -4.20 -69.91
CA ILE A 103 -5.32 -4.04 -68.49
C ILE A 103 -4.03 -3.79 -67.69
N LEU A 104 -3.91 -2.60 -67.12
CA LEU A 104 -2.86 -2.24 -66.18
C LEU A 104 -3.27 -2.67 -64.77
N PHE A 105 -2.41 -3.42 -64.09
CA PHE A 105 -2.61 -3.77 -62.69
C PHE A 105 -1.69 -2.91 -61.80
N LEU A 106 -2.29 -2.08 -60.96
CA LEU A 106 -1.59 -1.31 -59.92
C LEU A 106 -1.87 -1.98 -58.59
N GLY A 107 -0.86 -2.66 -58.04
CA GLY A 107 -1.01 -3.38 -56.78
C GLY A 107 0.22 -3.31 -55.93
N SER A 108 0.03 -3.63 -54.66
CA SER A 108 1.09 -3.71 -53.67
C SER A 108 1.03 -5.07 -52.96
N PRO A 109 2.17 -5.59 -52.50
CA PRO A 109 2.22 -6.87 -51.80
C PRO A 109 1.51 -6.81 -50.44
N CYS A 110 0.68 -7.81 -50.13
CA CYS A 110 0.03 -7.95 -48.83
C CYS A 110 0.99 -8.59 -47.84
N VAL A 111 1.63 -7.76 -47.00
CA VAL A 111 2.61 -8.23 -46.02
C VAL A 111 2.50 -7.38 -44.74
N ASP A 112 2.50 -8.06 -43.59
CA ASP A 112 2.34 -7.42 -42.27
C ASP A 112 3.65 -7.36 -41.45
N ARG A 113 4.70 -8.09 -41.88
CA ARG A 113 5.99 -8.19 -41.19
C ARG A 113 7.16 -8.01 -42.15
N LEU A 114 8.25 -7.42 -41.66
CA LEU A 114 9.46 -7.25 -42.47
C LEU A 114 10.11 -8.59 -42.82
N GLU A 115 10.00 -9.58 -41.93
CA GLU A 115 10.50 -10.95 -42.11
C GLU A 115 9.87 -11.62 -43.34
N ASP A 116 8.58 -11.40 -43.56
CA ASP A 116 7.82 -11.94 -44.68
C ASP A 116 8.21 -11.30 -46.03
N PHE A 117 8.73 -10.06 -46.03
CA PHE A 117 9.31 -9.44 -47.22
C PHE A 117 10.61 -10.15 -47.60
N THR A 118 11.52 -10.27 -46.64
CA THR A 118 12.84 -10.89 -46.86
C THR A 118 12.74 -12.37 -47.22
N GLY A 119 11.82 -13.12 -46.59
CA GLY A 119 11.57 -14.53 -46.90
C GLY A 119 10.99 -14.78 -48.29
N ARG A 120 10.58 -13.72 -49.00
CA ARG A 120 10.00 -13.80 -50.34
C ARG A 120 10.83 -13.03 -51.38
N GLY A 121 12.06 -12.65 -51.01
CA GLY A 121 13.04 -12.01 -51.90
C GLY A 121 12.72 -10.55 -52.24
N LEU A 122 11.83 -9.90 -51.48
CA LEU A 122 11.57 -8.48 -51.61
C LEU A 122 12.29 -7.70 -50.51
N TYR A 123 12.78 -6.52 -50.86
CA TYR A 123 13.44 -5.61 -49.94
C TYR A 123 12.52 -4.42 -49.65
N LEU A 124 12.74 -3.77 -48.49
CA LEU A 124 12.02 -2.54 -48.14
C LEU A 124 12.27 -1.42 -49.17
N SER A 125 13.39 -1.46 -49.90
CA SER A 125 13.71 -0.56 -51.01
C SER A 125 12.77 -0.70 -52.21
N ASP A 126 12.12 -1.85 -52.37
CA ASP A 126 11.21 -2.13 -53.48
C ASP A 126 9.82 -1.51 -53.26
N ILE A 127 9.55 -1.02 -52.03
CA ILE A 127 8.33 -0.30 -51.70
C ILE A 127 8.57 1.22 -51.83
N PRO A 128 7.87 1.90 -52.76
CA PRO A 128 8.00 3.35 -52.92
C PRO A 128 7.67 4.09 -51.61
N ILE A 129 8.37 5.20 -51.36
CA ILE A 129 8.22 5.99 -50.12
C ILE A 129 6.78 6.50 -49.94
N HIS A 130 6.09 6.80 -51.04
CA HIS A 130 4.70 7.27 -51.01
C HIS A 130 3.67 6.15 -50.78
N ASN A 131 4.10 4.90 -50.69
CA ASN A 131 3.20 3.77 -50.47
C ASN A 131 2.95 3.57 -48.98
N ALA A 132 1.67 3.65 -48.58
CA ALA A 132 1.25 3.49 -47.19
C ALA A 132 1.66 2.14 -46.54
N LEU A 133 1.90 1.09 -47.34
CA LEU A 133 2.40 -0.18 -46.80
C LEU A 133 3.75 -0.03 -46.11
N ARG A 134 4.60 0.89 -46.58
CA ARG A 134 5.92 1.13 -45.99
C ARG A 134 5.78 1.62 -44.55
N ASP A 135 4.84 2.52 -44.31
CA ASP A 135 4.59 3.09 -42.98
C ASP A 135 4.00 2.03 -42.04
N VAL A 136 3.07 1.21 -42.52
CA VAL A 136 2.46 0.13 -41.72
C VAL A 136 3.50 -0.88 -41.24
N VAL A 137 4.39 -1.33 -42.13
CA VAL A 137 5.45 -2.29 -41.80
C VAL A 137 6.44 -1.69 -40.79
N LEU A 138 6.87 -0.44 -41.01
CA LEU A 138 7.81 0.24 -40.11
C LEU A 138 7.22 0.50 -38.72
N ILE A 139 5.97 0.96 -38.64
CA ILE A 139 5.26 1.17 -37.38
C ILE A 139 5.11 -0.16 -36.63
N GLY A 140 4.78 -1.24 -37.33
CA GLY A 140 4.67 -2.59 -36.76
C GLY A 140 5.97 -3.09 -36.12
N GLU A 141 7.10 -2.94 -36.81
CA GLU A 141 8.41 -3.31 -36.28
C GLU A 141 8.83 -2.42 -35.10
N GLN A 142 8.63 -1.10 -35.20
CA GLN A 142 8.96 -0.18 -34.12
C GLN A 142 8.14 -0.43 -32.86
N ALA A 143 6.83 -0.72 -33.01
CA ALA A 143 5.98 -1.08 -31.89
C ALA A 143 6.44 -2.37 -31.20
N ARG A 144 6.88 -3.38 -31.96
CA ARG A 144 7.42 -4.64 -31.41
C ARG A 144 8.74 -4.43 -30.68
N ALA A 145 9.65 -3.63 -31.26
CA ALA A 145 10.92 -3.29 -30.63
C ALA A 145 10.72 -2.56 -29.30
N GLN A 146 9.68 -1.73 -29.20
CA GLN A 146 9.35 -0.98 -27.98
C GLN A 146 8.50 -1.77 -26.97
N ASP A 147 7.73 -2.78 -27.39
CA ASP A 147 6.83 -3.53 -26.51
C ASP A 147 7.58 -4.20 -25.33
N GLY A 148 8.74 -4.79 -25.60
CA GLY A 148 9.59 -5.39 -24.56
C GLY A 148 10.06 -4.38 -23.52
N LEU A 149 10.43 -3.17 -23.96
CA LEU A 149 10.86 -2.09 -23.08
C LEU A 149 9.68 -1.53 -22.28
N LYS A 150 8.52 -1.30 -22.92
CA LYS A 150 7.29 -0.82 -22.27
C LYS A 150 6.84 -1.78 -21.17
N LYS A 151 6.90 -3.09 -21.41
CA LYS A 151 6.61 -4.12 -20.40
C LYS A 151 7.59 -4.07 -19.23
N ARG A 152 8.88 -3.91 -19.49
CA ARG A 152 9.90 -3.77 -18.42
C ARG A 152 9.70 -2.51 -17.61
N LEU A 153 9.40 -1.38 -18.26
CA LEU A 153 9.12 -0.11 -17.60
C LEU A 153 7.87 -0.21 -16.71
N GLY A 154 6.80 -0.83 -17.21
CA GLY A 154 5.59 -1.07 -16.42
C GLY A 154 5.86 -1.93 -15.18
N LYS A 155 6.65 -3.01 -15.32
CA LYS A 155 7.08 -3.84 -14.18
C LYS A 155 7.91 -3.04 -13.17
N LEU A 156 8.90 -2.27 -13.65
CA LEU A 156 9.76 -1.46 -12.78
C LEU A 156 8.96 -0.41 -12.03
N LYS A 157 8.03 0.28 -12.71
CA LYS A 157 7.12 1.25 -12.09
C LYS A 157 6.27 0.59 -11.01
N ALA A 158 5.67 -0.57 -11.27
CA ALA A 158 4.90 -1.30 -10.27
C ALA A 158 5.76 -1.71 -9.07
N THR A 159 6.97 -2.21 -9.29
CA THR A 159 7.90 -2.54 -8.20
C THR A 159 8.29 -1.30 -7.39
N LEU A 160 8.54 -0.17 -8.06
CA LEU A 160 8.85 1.09 -7.40
C LEU A 160 7.69 1.60 -6.55
N GLU A 161 6.46 1.53 -7.06
CA GLU A 161 5.24 1.91 -6.33
C GLU A 161 5.04 1.01 -5.10
N CYS A 162 5.19 -0.31 -5.24
CA CYS A 162 5.12 -1.23 -4.11
C CYS A 162 6.20 -0.95 -3.05
N ALA A 163 7.44 -0.70 -3.49
CA ALA A 163 8.53 -0.38 -2.57
C ALA A 163 8.29 0.96 -1.86
N HIS A 164 7.74 1.95 -2.56
CA HIS A 164 7.39 3.24 -1.98
C HIS A 164 6.28 3.09 -0.92
N GLN A 165 5.23 2.32 -1.21
CA GLN A 165 4.18 2.03 -0.23
C GLN A 165 4.72 1.34 1.02
N ALA A 166 5.56 0.31 0.85
CA ALA A 166 6.20 -0.38 1.98
C ALA A 166 7.06 0.57 2.84
N LEU A 167 7.79 1.48 2.19
CA LEU A 167 8.58 2.50 2.88
C LEU A 167 7.70 3.48 3.67
N GLU A 168 6.58 3.93 3.11
CA GLU A 168 5.66 4.82 3.82
C GLU A 168 4.97 4.12 5.01
N GLU A 169 4.66 2.83 4.90
CA GLU A 169 4.18 2.03 6.02
C GLU A 169 5.23 1.89 7.14
N GLU A 170 6.50 1.65 6.78
CA GLU A 170 7.60 1.56 7.75
C GLU A 170 7.87 2.90 8.44
N LYS A 171 7.85 3.99 7.68
CA LYS A 171 7.91 5.35 8.23
C LYS A 171 6.78 5.61 9.21
N LYS A 172 5.54 5.27 8.84
CA LYS A 172 4.38 5.44 9.72
C LYS A 172 4.55 4.65 11.02
N LYS A 173 4.94 3.38 10.96
CA LYS A 173 5.22 2.56 12.15
C LYS A 173 6.30 3.17 13.05
N THR A 174 7.35 3.74 12.45
CA THR A 174 8.44 4.41 13.18
C THR A 174 7.95 5.66 13.89
N VAL A 175 7.11 6.45 13.22
CA VAL A 175 6.48 7.64 13.80
C VAL A 175 5.56 7.22 14.95
N ASP A 176 4.63 6.30 14.72
CA ASP A 176 3.69 5.82 15.74
C ASP A 176 4.41 5.30 16.99
N LEU A 177 5.52 4.56 16.80
CA LEU A 177 6.37 4.10 17.91
C LEU A 177 6.99 5.27 18.69
N LEU A 178 7.48 6.30 18.00
CA LEU A 178 8.08 7.47 18.66
C LEU A 178 7.06 8.23 19.51
N PHE A 179 5.83 8.39 18.99
CA PHE A 179 4.70 9.00 19.71
C PHE A 179 4.14 8.10 20.83
N SER A 180 4.35 6.78 20.76
CA SER A 180 4.01 5.86 21.84
C SER A 180 4.96 5.96 23.05
N ILE A 181 6.20 6.39 22.83
CA ILE A 181 7.22 6.49 23.89
C ILE A 181 7.24 7.90 24.48
N PHE A 182 7.24 8.93 23.63
CA PHE A 182 7.40 10.33 24.05
C PHE A 182 6.13 11.16 23.86
N PRO A 183 5.92 12.21 24.65
CA PRO A 183 4.86 13.18 24.41
C PRO A 183 4.99 13.81 23.02
N GLY A 184 3.87 14.16 22.39
CA GLY A 184 3.83 14.55 20.99
C GLY A 184 4.78 15.71 20.60
N GLU A 185 4.89 16.74 21.43
CA GLU A 185 5.82 17.87 21.20
C GLU A 185 7.28 17.39 21.15
N VAL A 186 7.65 16.48 22.05
CA VAL A 186 8.99 15.91 22.16
C VAL A 186 9.27 14.95 21.00
N ALA A 187 8.31 14.08 20.68
CA ALA A 187 8.40 13.16 19.55
C ALA A 187 8.61 13.91 18.23
N GLN A 188 7.87 15.00 18.00
CA GLN A 188 8.00 15.81 16.78
C GLN A 188 9.38 16.47 16.68
N GLN A 189 9.92 17.02 17.77
CA GLN A 189 11.25 17.62 17.78
C GLN A 189 12.34 16.58 17.49
N LEU A 190 12.24 15.40 18.11
CA LEU A 190 13.16 14.28 17.87
C LEU A 190 13.10 13.78 16.43
N TRP A 191 11.89 13.65 15.86
CA TRP A 191 11.69 13.27 14.47
C TRP A 191 12.34 14.26 13.48
N GLN A 192 12.31 15.55 13.81
CA GLN A 192 12.96 16.60 13.03
C GLN A 192 14.49 16.70 13.24
N GLY A 193 15.08 15.82 14.06
CA GLY A 193 16.50 15.85 14.40
C GLY A 193 16.90 17.03 15.30
N GLN A 194 15.93 17.67 15.96
CA GLN A 194 16.18 18.77 16.87
C GLN A 194 16.57 18.27 18.26
N THR A 195 17.43 19.01 18.95
CA THR A 195 17.80 18.71 20.34
C THR A 195 16.70 19.17 21.30
N VAL A 196 16.13 18.24 22.06
CA VAL A 196 15.11 18.55 23.08
C VAL A 196 15.78 19.18 24.30
N LYS A 197 15.34 20.39 24.68
CA LYS A 197 15.84 21.08 25.88
C LYS A 197 15.01 20.68 27.11
N ALA A 198 15.64 20.68 28.28
CA ALA A 198 14.92 20.46 29.53
C ALA A 198 13.89 21.57 29.76
N LYS A 199 12.62 21.17 29.95
CA LYS A 199 11.48 22.06 30.20
C LYS A 199 11.07 21.95 31.67
N LYS A 200 10.75 23.08 32.30
CA LYS A 200 10.19 23.12 33.65
C LYS A 200 8.67 23.24 33.52
N PHE A 201 7.95 22.34 34.18
CA PHE A 201 6.50 22.36 34.27
C PHE A 201 6.10 22.78 35.70
N ASN A 202 5.08 23.63 35.82
CA ASN A 202 4.65 24.18 37.11
C ASN A 202 3.44 23.42 37.70
N ASN A 203 2.55 22.91 36.85
CA ASN A 203 1.30 22.25 37.24
C ASN A 203 1.31 20.81 36.76
N VAL A 204 1.89 19.91 37.56
CA VAL A 204 1.99 18.48 37.26
C VAL A 204 1.63 17.69 38.50
N THR A 205 0.80 16.67 38.34
CA THR A 205 0.48 15.70 39.40
C THR A 205 1.12 14.37 39.05
N MET A 206 1.85 13.78 40.00
CA MET A 206 2.49 12.47 39.85
C MET A 206 1.80 11.46 40.76
N LEU A 207 1.45 10.31 40.20
CA LEU A 207 1.00 9.13 40.94
C LEU A 207 2.04 8.03 40.78
N PHE A 208 2.53 7.54 41.91
CA PHE A 208 3.40 6.38 42.00
C PHE A 208 2.61 5.22 42.57
N SER A 209 2.76 4.05 41.97
CA SER A 209 2.22 2.82 42.51
C SER A 209 3.30 1.75 42.60
N ASP A 210 3.17 0.87 43.59
CA ASP A 210 4.11 -0.23 43.83
C ASP A 210 3.35 -1.50 44.22
N ILE A 211 3.86 -2.68 43.83
CA ILE A 211 3.19 -3.96 44.12
C ILE A 211 3.64 -4.45 45.50
N VAL A 212 2.68 -4.60 46.42
CA VAL A 212 2.97 -5.05 47.78
C VAL A 212 3.44 -6.50 47.76
N GLY A 213 4.65 -6.73 48.26
CA GLY A 213 5.21 -8.08 48.35
C GLY A 213 5.77 -8.63 47.05
N PHE A 214 6.02 -7.79 46.04
CA PHE A 214 6.59 -8.22 44.75
C PHE A 214 7.87 -9.04 44.87
N THR A 215 8.80 -8.65 45.76
CA THR A 215 10.04 -9.40 45.99
C THR A 215 9.78 -10.86 46.41
N ALA A 216 8.75 -11.09 47.23
CA ALA A 216 8.36 -12.44 47.65
C ALA A 216 7.75 -13.21 46.46
N ILE A 217 6.89 -12.57 45.67
CA ILE A 217 6.30 -13.16 44.47
C ILE A 217 7.40 -13.60 43.49
N CYS A 218 8.39 -12.76 43.23
CA CYS A 218 9.52 -13.09 42.37
C CYS A 218 10.41 -14.22 42.91
N SER A 219 10.47 -14.38 44.23
CA SER A 219 11.28 -15.41 44.88
C SER A 219 10.62 -16.80 44.81
N HIS A 220 9.29 -16.85 44.78
CA HIS A 220 8.51 -18.09 44.83
C HIS A 220 7.92 -18.52 43.47
N CYS A 221 7.76 -17.61 42.51
CA CYS A 221 7.20 -17.89 41.20
C CYS A 221 8.25 -18.08 40.12
N SER A 222 7.86 -18.75 39.02
CA SER A 222 8.70 -18.75 37.82
C SER A 222 8.74 -17.35 37.18
N PRO A 223 9.86 -16.95 36.56
CA PRO A 223 9.96 -15.65 35.88
C PRO A 223 8.88 -15.44 34.83
N MET A 224 8.47 -16.51 34.13
CA MET A 224 7.42 -16.43 33.11
C MET A 224 6.07 -16.06 33.72
N GLN A 225 5.70 -16.67 34.86
CA GLN A 225 4.44 -16.34 35.54
C GLN A 225 4.42 -14.89 36.03
N VAL A 226 5.55 -14.39 36.55
CA VAL A 226 5.68 -12.99 37.00
C VAL A 226 5.52 -12.03 35.82
N ILE A 227 6.17 -12.31 34.69
CA ILE A 227 6.07 -11.46 33.49
C ILE A 227 4.64 -11.46 32.95
N THR A 228 3.97 -12.60 32.87
CA THR A 228 2.57 -12.68 32.43
C THR A 228 1.66 -11.84 33.33
N MET A 229 1.80 -11.97 34.65
CA MET A 229 1.04 -11.18 35.63
C MET A 229 1.27 -9.67 35.45
N LEU A 230 2.52 -9.23 35.33
CA LEU A 230 2.86 -7.82 35.11
C LEU A 230 2.30 -7.31 33.78
N ASN A 231 2.39 -8.11 32.73
CA ASN A 231 1.88 -7.72 31.41
C ASN A 231 0.36 -7.55 31.43
N GLU A 232 -0.38 -8.45 32.09
CA GLU A 232 -1.83 -8.33 32.26
C GLU A 232 -2.19 -7.06 33.05
N LEU A 233 -1.52 -6.80 34.18
CA LEU A 233 -1.77 -5.64 35.01
C LEU A 233 -1.47 -4.32 34.27
N TYR A 234 -0.29 -4.21 33.65
CA TYR A 234 0.12 -3.00 32.95
C TYR A 234 -0.66 -2.76 31.67
N THR A 235 -1.12 -3.80 30.97
CA THR A 235 -2.00 -3.61 29.80
C THR A 235 -3.32 -2.96 30.21
N LEU A 236 -3.89 -3.35 31.35
CA LEU A 236 -5.11 -2.73 31.88
C LEU A 236 -4.88 -1.27 32.31
N PHE A 237 -3.75 -0.99 32.95
CA PHE A 237 -3.41 0.39 33.34
C PHE A 237 -3.11 1.27 32.12
N ASP A 238 -2.38 0.76 31.14
CA ASP A 238 -2.05 1.49 29.91
C ASP A 238 -3.31 1.83 29.11
N PHE A 239 -4.28 0.90 29.06
CA PHE A 239 -5.60 1.17 28.48
C PHE A 239 -6.30 2.35 29.19
N GLN A 240 -6.32 2.34 30.52
CA GLN A 240 -6.94 3.41 31.30
C GLN A 240 -6.21 4.76 31.18
N CYS A 241 -4.90 4.75 30.95
CA CYS A 241 -4.13 5.97 30.68
C CYS A 241 -4.62 6.68 29.42
N GLY A 242 -4.95 5.91 28.37
CA GLY A 242 -5.52 6.45 27.14
C GLY A 242 -6.90 7.08 27.34
N GLU A 243 -7.76 6.43 28.12
CA GLU A 243 -9.13 6.92 28.39
C GLU A 243 -9.15 8.20 29.24
N LEU A 244 -8.23 8.33 30.20
CA LEU A 244 -8.17 9.48 31.11
C LEU A 244 -7.23 10.60 30.64
N ASP A 245 -6.58 10.43 29.49
CA ASP A 245 -5.59 11.36 28.93
C ASP A 245 -4.48 11.70 29.95
N VAL A 246 -3.89 10.67 30.56
CA VAL A 246 -2.74 10.79 31.49
C VAL A 246 -1.50 10.11 30.91
N TYR A 247 -0.32 10.66 31.18
CA TYR A 247 0.92 10.18 30.57
C TYR A 247 1.65 9.17 31.48
N LYS A 248 1.93 7.99 30.96
CA LYS A 248 2.76 6.97 31.61
C LYS A 248 4.23 7.37 31.59
N VAL A 249 4.87 7.34 32.76
CA VAL A 249 6.30 7.61 32.90
C VAL A 249 7.06 6.29 33.01
N GLU A 250 8.10 6.12 32.18
CA GLU A 250 8.96 4.94 32.24
C GLU A 250 9.65 4.82 33.60
N THR A 251 9.52 3.64 34.20
CA THR A 251 10.07 3.30 35.52
C THR A 251 10.76 1.93 35.46
N ILE A 252 11.54 1.61 36.49
CA ILE A 252 12.29 0.36 36.58
C ILE A 252 11.66 -0.48 37.70
N GLY A 253 11.29 -1.72 37.37
CA GLY A 253 10.80 -2.71 38.34
C GLY A 253 9.29 -2.88 38.30
N ASP A 254 8.72 -3.09 39.48
CA ASP A 254 7.30 -3.25 39.81
C ASP A 254 6.56 -1.92 40.02
N ALA A 255 7.32 -0.84 40.18
CA ALA A 255 6.76 0.49 40.25
C ALA A 255 6.11 0.88 38.92
N TYR A 256 4.96 1.55 39.00
CA TYR A 256 4.27 2.15 37.86
C TYR A 256 3.99 3.62 38.17
N CYS A 257 4.28 4.50 37.22
CA CYS A 257 4.21 5.94 37.43
C CYS A 257 3.41 6.60 36.32
N VAL A 258 2.50 7.48 36.70
CA VAL A 258 1.73 8.31 35.76
C VAL A 258 1.81 9.77 36.15
N ALA A 259 1.78 10.64 35.14
CA ALA A 259 1.85 12.08 35.27
C ALA A 259 0.67 12.73 34.53
N GLY A 260 -0.10 13.54 35.25
CA GLY A 260 -1.09 14.45 34.69
C GLY A 260 -0.49 15.83 34.49
N GLY A 261 -0.80 16.49 33.37
CA GLY A 261 -0.29 17.83 33.07
C GLY A 261 1.13 17.87 32.48
N LEU A 262 1.74 16.71 32.17
CA LEU A 262 3.10 16.63 31.65
C LEU A 262 3.16 16.68 30.11
N HIS A 263 2.30 15.92 29.44
CA HIS A 263 2.21 15.87 27.98
C HIS A 263 1.39 17.03 27.40
N LYS A 264 0.41 17.50 28.17
CA LYS A 264 -0.48 18.61 27.83
C LYS A 264 -0.85 19.37 29.10
N ASP A 265 -0.75 20.70 29.04
CA ASP A 265 -1.18 21.55 30.15
C ASP A 265 -2.70 21.39 30.38
N SER A 266 -3.08 21.07 31.61
CA SER A 266 -4.46 20.87 32.04
C SER A 266 -4.63 21.51 33.42
N GLU A 267 -5.79 22.10 33.70
CA GLU A 267 -6.13 22.64 35.02
C GLU A 267 -6.72 21.56 35.95
N THR A 268 -7.31 20.51 35.36
CA THR A 268 -7.94 19.39 36.06
C THR A 268 -7.02 18.17 36.19
N HIS A 269 -5.71 18.37 35.97
CA HIS A 269 -4.69 17.32 36.00
C HIS A 269 -4.71 16.48 37.30
N ALA A 270 -4.96 17.11 38.45
CA ALA A 270 -5.07 16.42 39.73
C ALA A 270 -6.30 15.49 39.79
N PHE A 271 -7.44 15.93 39.26
CA PHE A 271 -8.67 15.13 39.21
C PHE A 271 -8.54 13.91 38.29
N GLN A 272 -7.92 14.09 37.11
CA GLN A 272 -7.67 12.98 36.18
C GLN A 272 -6.76 11.91 36.80
N VAL A 273 -5.70 12.33 37.51
CA VAL A 273 -4.79 11.41 38.20
C VAL A 273 -5.46 10.72 39.39
N ALA A 274 -6.33 11.42 40.12
CA ALA A 274 -7.12 10.82 41.18
C ALA A 274 -8.09 9.75 40.66
N LEU A 275 -8.79 10.05 39.57
CA LEU A 275 -9.66 9.09 38.89
C LEU A 275 -8.86 7.89 38.35
N MET A 276 -7.64 8.12 37.87
CA MET A 276 -6.72 7.05 37.48
C MET A 276 -6.38 6.15 38.66
N ALA A 277 -6.06 6.71 39.83
CA ALA A 277 -5.77 5.92 41.03
C ALA A 277 -6.97 5.03 41.43
N LEU A 278 -8.18 5.57 41.42
CA LEU A 278 -9.40 4.80 41.68
C LEU A 278 -9.58 3.65 40.68
N LYS A 279 -9.37 3.91 39.38
CA LYS A 279 -9.50 2.89 38.35
C LYS A 279 -8.41 1.82 38.45
N MET A 280 -7.18 2.21 38.79
CA MET A 280 -6.09 1.25 39.02
C MET A 280 -6.44 0.29 40.16
N MET A 281 -7.11 0.75 41.22
CA MET A 281 -7.56 -0.15 42.29
C MET A 281 -8.59 -1.16 41.78
N GLU A 282 -9.66 -0.68 41.13
CA GLU A 282 -10.73 -1.52 40.58
C GLU A 282 -10.17 -2.57 39.60
N LEU A 283 -9.13 -2.22 38.84
CA LEU A 283 -8.47 -3.10 37.89
C LEU A 283 -7.51 -4.08 38.58
N SER A 284 -6.82 -3.64 39.64
CA SER A 284 -5.89 -4.50 40.40
C SER A 284 -6.59 -5.68 41.05
N ASP A 285 -7.84 -5.50 41.52
CA ASP A 285 -8.63 -6.58 42.14
C ASP A 285 -9.06 -7.65 41.13
N LYS A 286 -9.01 -7.37 39.82
CA LYS A 286 -9.33 -8.33 38.75
C LYS A 286 -8.15 -9.23 38.39
N VAL A 287 -6.93 -8.80 38.68
CA VAL A 287 -5.71 -9.54 38.33
C VAL A 287 -5.26 -10.36 39.53
N MET A 288 -5.03 -11.65 39.30
CA MET A 288 -4.62 -12.60 40.32
C MET A 288 -3.11 -12.80 40.28
N SER A 289 -2.49 -12.87 41.44
CA SER A 289 -1.10 -13.33 41.55
C SER A 289 -0.98 -14.80 41.15
N PRO A 290 0.22 -15.28 40.78
CA PRO A 290 0.42 -16.70 40.46
C PRO A 290 0.13 -17.66 41.64
N HIS A 291 -0.03 -17.14 42.85
CA HIS A 291 -0.41 -17.88 44.05
C HIS A 291 -1.93 -17.95 44.27
N GLY A 292 -2.73 -17.28 43.42
CA GLY A 292 -4.20 -17.26 43.54
C GLY A 292 -4.75 -16.22 44.50
N GLU A 293 -3.94 -15.26 44.96
CA GLU A 293 -4.40 -14.10 45.74
C GLU A 293 -4.51 -12.85 44.84
N PRO A 294 -5.48 -11.95 45.06
CA PRO A 294 -5.58 -10.70 44.30
C PRO A 294 -4.36 -9.80 44.56
N ILE A 295 -3.89 -9.12 43.52
CA ILE A 295 -2.72 -8.25 43.62
C ILE A 295 -3.05 -7.03 44.48
N LYS A 296 -2.19 -6.75 45.46
CA LYS A 296 -2.29 -5.54 46.27
C LYS A 296 -1.29 -4.51 45.74
N VAL A 297 -1.81 -3.35 45.36
CA VAL A 297 -1.01 -2.22 44.89
C VAL A 297 -1.08 -1.11 45.94
N SER A 298 0.08 -0.55 46.28
CA SER A 298 0.21 0.62 47.15
C SER A 298 0.35 1.87 46.30
N TYR A 299 -0.37 2.95 46.65
CA TYR A 299 -0.38 4.19 45.90
C TYR A 299 0.21 5.33 46.73
N HIS A 300 1.12 6.09 46.12
CA HIS A 300 1.78 7.25 46.70
C HIS A 300 1.62 8.44 45.75
N GLU A 301 0.94 9.50 46.19
CA GLU A 301 0.82 10.74 45.42
C GLU A 301 1.93 11.73 45.78
N TYR A 302 2.48 12.41 44.77
CA TYR A 302 3.36 13.55 44.96
C TYR A 302 2.85 14.76 44.16
N MET A 303 2.30 15.75 44.86
CA MET A 303 1.85 17.00 44.26
C MET A 303 2.83 18.14 44.57
N LYS A 304 3.44 18.75 43.54
CA LYS A 304 4.33 19.91 43.73
C LYS A 304 3.49 21.18 43.69
N LYS A 305 3.25 21.78 44.85
CA LYS A 305 2.37 22.96 45.04
C LYS A 305 2.74 24.15 44.15
N SER A 306 1.82 24.51 43.26
CA SER A 306 1.65 25.86 42.70
C SER A 306 0.25 26.35 43.13
N HIS A 307 0.16 27.59 43.61
CA HIS A 307 -0.83 28.14 44.54
C HIS A 307 -2.35 27.90 44.38
N LEU A 308 -2.99 27.88 45.57
CA LEU A 308 -4.35 28.29 45.98
C LEU A 308 -5.61 27.42 45.76
N ILE A 309 -5.68 26.49 44.80
CA ILE A 309 -6.87 25.61 44.66
C ILE A 309 -6.70 24.26 45.40
N THR A 310 -5.50 24.01 45.92
CA THR A 310 -5.08 22.69 46.41
C THR A 310 -5.53 22.34 47.82
N CYS A 311 -6.01 23.27 48.66
CA CYS A 311 -6.30 22.93 50.07
C CYS A 311 -7.56 22.08 50.25
N LEU A 312 -8.61 22.26 49.43
CA LEU A 312 -9.83 21.44 49.53
C LEU A 312 -9.63 20.06 48.89
N ILE A 313 -9.00 20.03 47.71
CA ILE A 313 -8.75 18.80 46.96
C ILE A 313 -7.66 17.94 47.62
N LEU A 314 -6.64 18.51 48.29
CA LEU A 314 -5.61 17.70 48.98
C LEU A 314 -6.11 17.01 50.25
N ASP A 315 -7.03 17.61 50.99
CA ASP A 315 -7.59 16.96 52.19
C ASP A 315 -8.60 15.89 51.78
N GLU A 316 -9.43 16.14 50.76
CA GLU A 316 -10.28 15.10 50.16
C GLU A 316 -9.47 14.00 49.48
N LEU A 317 -8.38 14.31 48.75
CA LEU A 317 -7.52 13.30 48.12
C LEU A 317 -6.65 12.55 49.12
N ARG A 318 -6.20 13.17 50.22
CA ARG A 318 -5.54 12.43 51.30
C ARG A 318 -6.51 11.52 52.03
N ALA A 319 -7.74 11.99 52.27
CA ALA A 319 -8.82 11.15 52.77
C ALA A 319 -9.14 10.04 51.76
N LEU A 320 -9.12 10.34 50.45
CA LEU A 320 -9.34 9.37 49.38
C LEU A 320 -8.20 8.37 49.31
N ILE A 321 -6.93 8.77 49.39
CA ILE A 321 -5.75 7.87 49.38
C ILE A 321 -5.70 7.05 50.65
N ALA A 322 -6.05 7.62 51.81
CA ALA A 322 -6.21 6.86 53.04
C ALA A 322 -7.37 5.86 52.93
N CYS A 323 -8.50 6.26 52.34
CA CYS A 323 -9.66 5.42 52.03
C CYS A 323 -9.34 4.32 51.01
N VAL A 324 -8.59 4.65 49.94
CA VAL A 324 -8.01 3.78 48.90
C VAL A 324 -7.12 2.73 49.55
N ASN A 325 -6.18 3.15 50.41
CA ASN A 325 -5.28 2.23 51.12
C ASN A 325 -6.02 1.40 52.19
N SER A 326 -7.14 1.89 52.72
CA SER A 326 -7.93 1.21 53.77
C SER A 326 -9.07 0.34 53.22
N ARG A 327 -9.36 0.40 51.91
CA ARG A 327 -10.45 -0.32 51.21
C ARG A 327 -11.87 -0.04 51.76
N ASP A 328 -12.05 1.01 52.55
CA ASP A 328 -13.34 1.38 53.15
C ASP A 328 -14.14 2.29 52.20
N LEU A 329 -14.87 1.70 51.25
CA LEU A 329 -15.75 2.40 50.29
C LEU A 329 -16.89 3.24 50.92
N GLY A 330 -17.02 3.28 52.25
CA GLY A 330 -18.09 3.99 52.96
C GLY A 330 -17.90 5.50 53.15
N CYS A 331 -16.75 6.08 52.79
CA CYS A 331 -16.48 7.51 52.99
C CYS A 331 -16.56 8.39 51.73
N ALA A 332 -16.81 7.83 50.55
CA ALA A 332 -16.82 8.58 49.27
C ALA A 332 -18.19 9.18 48.91
N ALA A 333 -18.98 9.60 49.91
CA ALA A 333 -20.30 10.19 49.70
C ALA A 333 -20.41 11.54 50.42
N TYR A 334 -19.59 12.51 50.02
CA TYR A 334 -19.82 13.94 50.24
C TYR A 334 -19.21 14.74 49.08
#